data_AF-A0A6J5ZDG6-F1
#
_entry.id   AF-A0A6J5ZDG6-F1
#
_cell.length_a   1.000
_cell.length_b   1.000
_cell.length_c   1.000
_cell.angle_alpha   90.00
_cell.angle_beta   90.00
_cell.angle_gamma   90.00
#
_symmetry.space_group_name_H-M   'P 1'
#
loop_
_entity.id
_entity.type
_entity.pdbx_description
1 polymer ?
#
loop_
_entity_poly.entity_id
_entity_poly.type
_entity_poly.pdbx_seq_one_letter_code
_entity_poly.pdbx_strand_id
1 'polypeptide(L)'
;MISTVGSGLLALSMIPFAINIWITRNAPKVTVDDPWGYGNSLEWATSCPPPRHNFTSMPRIRSERPAFDLHYPHMADEKGKH
;
A
#
# COMPACT_ATOMS: atom_id res chain seq x y z
N MET A 1 29.25 12.66 -21.95
CA MET A 1 28.31 13.79 -21.83
C MET A 1 26.86 13.36 -21.67
N ILE A 2 26.41 12.29 -22.35
CA ILE A 2 25.05 11.73 -22.18
C ILE A 2 24.73 11.42 -20.71
N SER A 3 25.66 10.80 -19.98
CA SER A 3 25.48 10.48 -18.54
C SER A 3 25.36 11.73 -17.64
N THR A 4 26.02 12.83 -17.99
CA THR A 4 25.95 14.10 -17.23
C THR A 4 24.60 14.79 -17.48
N VAL A 5 24.11 14.77 -18.71
CA VAL A 5 22.77 15.28 -19.04
C VAL A 5 21.68 14.42 -18.39
N GLY A 6 21.84 13.09 -18.44
CA GLY A 6 20.91 12.15 -17.80
C GLY A 6 20.86 12.31 -16.26
N SER A 7 22.01 12.46 -15.61
CA SER A 7 22.05 12.73 -14.16
C SER A 7 21.47 14.09 -13.78
N GLY A 8 21.65 15.12 -14.61
CA GLY A 8 20.96 16.41 -14.44
C GLY A 8 19.44 16.28 -14.53
N LEU A 9 18.94 15.50 -15.50
CA LEU A 9 17.51 15.23 -15.63
C LEU A 9 16.94 14.44 -14.43
N LEU A 10 17.69 13.45 -13.94
CA LEU A 10 17.34 12.69 -12.73
C LEU A 10 17.32 13.58 -11.49
N ALA A 11 18.23 14.55 -11.36
CA ALA A 11 18.19 15.50 -10.26
C ALA A 11 16.95 16.41 -10.34
N LEU A 12 16.58 16.86 -11.55
CA LEU A 12 15.38 17.66 -11.77
C LEU A 12 14.09 16.89 -11.49
N SER A 13 14.04 15.57 -11.74
CA SER A 13 12.86 14.76 -11.45
C SER A 13 12.58 14.60 -9.94
N MET A 14 13.58 14.85 -9.08
CA MET A 14 13.38 14.89 -7.63
C MET A 14 12.56 16.09 -7.16
N ILE A 15 12.51 17.18 -7.93
CA ILE A 15 11.77 18.41 -7.58
C ILE A 15 10.26 18.13 -7.48
N PRO A 16 9.56 17.62 -8.52
CA PRO A 16 8.13 17.32 -8.40
C PRO A 16 7.84 16.24 -7.35
N PHE A 17 8.74 15.26 -7.17
CA PHE A 17 8.61 14.25 -6.11
C PHE A 17 8.62 14.87 -4.70
N ALA A 18 9.59 15.75 -4.43
CA ALA A 18 9.70 16.44 -3.13
C ALA A 18 8.50 17.37 -2.88
N ILE A 19 8.04 18.10 -3.90
CA ILE A 19 6.84 18.94 -3.81
C ILE A 19 5.62 18.08 -3.49
N ASN A 20 5.45 16.94 -4.15
CA ASN A 20 4.32 16.04 -3.92
C ASN A 20 4.29 15.51 -2.47
N ILE A 21 5.45 15.12 -1.92
CA ILE A 21 5.54 14.72 -0.50
C ILE A 21 5.14 15.87 0.42
N TRP A 22 5.65 17.08 0.15
CA TRP A 22 5.39 18.24 1.01
C TRP A 22 3.90 18.64 1.04
N ILE A 23 3.20 18.52 -0.10
CA ILE A 23 1.77 18.75 -0.19
C ILE A 23 1.01 17.61 0.51
N THR A 24 1.34 16.35 0.19
CA THR A 24 0.58 15.18 0.64
C THR A 24 0.71 14.93 2.15
N ARG A 25 1.75 15.43 2.82
CA ARG A 25 1.89 15.31 4.29
C ARG A 25 0.71 15.89 5.10
N ASN A 26 0.01 16.88 4.53
CA ASN A 26 -1.14 17.53 5.14
C ASN A 26 -2.47 17.09 4.50
N ALA A 27 -2.44 16.11 3.59
CA ALA A 27 -3.63 15.60 2.95
C ALA A 27 -4.58 14.94 3.99
N PRO A 28 -5.89 14.91 3.71
CA PRO A 28 -6.84 14.18 4.55
C PRO A 28 -6.42 12.73 4.75
N LYS A 29 -6.64 12.20 5.95
CA LYS A 29 -6.35 10.80 6.24
C LYS A 29 -7.25 9.89 5.42
N VAL A 30 -6.67 8.83 4.87
CA VAL A 30 -7.41 7.74 4.23
C VAL A 30 -8.26 7.06 5.30
N THR A 31 -9.56 6.88 5.07
CA THR A 31 -10.49 6.27 6.04
C THR A 31 -10.75 4.78 5.77
N VAL A 32 -9.95 4.18 4.89
CA VAL A 32 -10.09 2.80 4.40
C VAL A 32 -8.80 2.05 4.73
N ASP A 33 -8.91 0.78 5.10
CA ASP A 33 -7.77 -0.07 5.46
C ASP A 33 -6.87 -0.36 4.24
N ASP A 34 -7.46 -0.49 3.05
CA ASP A 34 -6.75 -0.63 1.77
C ASP A 34 -7.14 0.47 0.76
N PRO A 35 -6.35 1.55 0.61
CA PRO A 35 -6.59 2.58 -0.41
C PRO A 35 -6.40 2.11 -1.85
N TRP A 36 -5.73 0.97 -2.09
CA TRP A 36 -5.44 0.45 -3.43
C TRP A 36 -6.38 -0.70 -3.85
N GLY A 37 -7.11 -1.26 -2.89
CA GLY A 37 -8.17 -2.24 -3.06
C GLY A 37 -7.73 -3.70 -3.21
N TYR A 38 -6.48 -3.96 -3.61
CA TYR A 38 -5.97 -5.31 -3.91
C TYR A 38 -4.71 -5.67 -3.09
N GLY A 39 -4.59 -5.11 -1.89
CA GLY A 39 -3.54 -5.37 -0.93
C GLY A 39 -3.53 -6.82 -0.46
N ASN A 40 -2.34 -7.43 -0.41
CA ASN A 40 -2.21 -8.88 -0.21
C ASN A 40 -1.77 -9.25 1.21
N SER A 41 -0.69 -8.61 1.64
CA SER A 41 -0.02 -8.79 2.91
C SER A 41 -0.79 -8.14 4.06
N LEU A 42 -0.47 -8.53 5.30
CA LEU A 42 -1.24 -8.11 6.49
C LEU A 42 -1.30 -6.59 6.70
N GLU A 43 -0.37 -5.80 6.16
CA GLU A 43 -0.43 -4.34 6.28
C GLU A 43 -1.67 -3.71 5.63
N TRP A 44 -2.34 -4.41 4.72
CA TRP A 44 -3.58 -3.95 4.07
C TRP A 44 -4.85 -4.45 4.75
N ALA A 45 -4.70 -5.12 5.90
CA ALA A 45 -5.79 -5.53 6.80
C ALA A 45 -5.84 -4.66 8.06
N THR A 46 -4.98 -3.64 8.17
CA THR A 46 -4.97 -2.69 9.29
C THR A 46 -5.38 -1.29 8.83
N SER A 47 -5.82 -0.46 9.77
CA SER A 47 -6.30 0.89 9.46
C SER A 47 -5.19 1.82 9.02
N CYS A 48 -5.54 2.84 8.22
CA CYS A 48 -4.64 3.92 7.83
C CYS A 48 -5.02 5.21 8.60
N PRO A 49 -4.20 5.75 9.54
CA PRO A 49 -2.89 5.28 9.98
C PRO A 49 -2.97 4.04 10.89
N PRO A 50 -1.90 3.21 10.97
CA PRO A 50 -1.89 2.04 11.82
C PRO A 50 -2.04 2.40 13.30
N PRO A 51 -2.75 1.58 14.09
CA PRO A 51 -2.83 1.75 15.54
C PRO A 51 -1.46 1.51 16.19
N ARG A 52 -1.26 2.01 17.42
CA ARG A 52 0.04 1.94 18.12
C ARG A 52 0.63 0.53 18.24
N HIS A 53 -0.23 -0.49 18.25
CA HIS A 53 0.15 -1.90 18.36
C HIS A 53 -0.04 -2.67 17.03
N ASN A 54 0.02 -1.95 15.90
CA ASN A 54 -0.09 -2.41 14.51
C ASN A 54 -1.44 -3.02 14.10
N PHE A 55 -2.09 -3.81 14.95
CA PHE A 55 -3.33 -4.50 14.63
C PHE A 55 -4.37 -4.33 15.74
N THR A 56 -5.61 -4.01 15.36
CA THR A 56 -6.76 -4.02 16.28
C THR A 56 -7.32 -5.45 16.43
N SER A 57 -7.29 -6.22 15.34
CA SER A 57 -7.69 -7.63 15.29
C SER A 57 -6.86 -8.37 14.26
N MET A 58 -6.40 -9.59 14.56
CA MET A 58 -5.65 -10.40 13.59
C MET A 58 -6.59 -11.15 12.65
N PRO A 59 -6.48 -10.95 11.33
CA PRO A 59 -7.24 -11.74 10.36
C PRO A 59 -6.74 -13.18 10.33
N ARG A 60 -7.63 -14.13 10.01
CA ARG A 60 -7.28 -15.55 9.93
C ARG A 60 -6.43 -15.81 8.69
N ILE A 61 -5.18 -16.26 8.90
CA ILE A 61 -4.25 -16.56 7.80
C ILE A 61 -4.60 -17.93 7.21
N ARG A 62 -5.05 -17.94 5.95
CA ARG A 62 -5.38 -19.15 5.18
C ARG A 62 -4.54 -19.32 3.92
N SER A 63 -3.85 -18.27 3.48
CA SER A 63 -3.01 -18.25 2.29
C SER A 63 -1.87 -17.23 2.43
N GLU A 64 -1.03 -17.10 1.40
CA GLU A 64 0.02 -16.09 1.29
C GLU A 64 -0.51 -14.64 1.15
N ARG A 65 -1.82 -14.45 0.89
CA ARG A 65 -2.46 -13.14 0.66
C ARG A 65 -3.62 -12.92 1.65
N PRO A 66 -3.34 -12.88 2.97
CA PRO A 66 -4.39 -12.86 4.00
C PRO A 66 -5.28 -11.59 3.99
N ALA A 67 -4.79 -10.44 3.55
CA ALA A 67 -5.62 -9.23 3.43
C ALA A 67 -6.58 -9.32 2.24
N PHE A 68 -6.12 -9.87 1.13
CA PHE A 68 -6.94 -10.06 -0.06
C PHE A 68 -8.07 -11.07 0.18
N ASP A 69 -7.78 -12.19 0.82
CA ASP A 69 -8.79 -13.20 1.14
C ASP A 69 -9.85 -12.68 2.12
N LEU A 70 -9.49 -11.72 2.98
CA LEU A 70 -10.41 -11.05 3.89
C LEU A 70 -11.37 -10.11 3.12
N HIS A 71 -10.85 -9.34 2.17
CA HIS A 71 -11.63 -8.38 1.38
C HIS A 71 -12.44 -9.06 0.25
N TYR A 72 -11.95 -10.19 -0.28
CA TYR A 72 -12.58 -10.96 -1.37
C TYR A 72 -12.80 -12.43 -1.01
N PRO A 73 -13.69 -12.75 -0.05
CA PRO A 73 -13.90 -14.12 0.41
C PRO A 73 -14.39 -15.07 -0.69
N HIS A 74 -15.09 -14.55 -1.71
CA HIS A 74 -15.55 -15.32 -2.87
C HIS A 74 -14.42 -15.78 -3.81
N MET A 75 -13.28 -15.08 -3.82
CA MET A 75 -12.11 -15.48 -4.63
C MET A 75 -11.14 -16.39 -3.87
N ALA A 76 -11.19 -16.38 -2.53
CA ALA A 76 -10.39 -17.25 -1.69
C ALA A 76 -10.83 -18.73 -1.82
N ASP A 77 -12.14 -18.99 -1.90
CA ASP A 77 -12.70 -20.35 -2.03
C ASP A 77 -12.42 -20.99 -3.40
N GLU A 78 -12.22 -20.21 -4.47
CA GLU A 78 -11.86 -20.74 -5.80
C GLU A 78 -10.44 -21.33 -5.84
N LYS A 79 -9.49 -20.74 -5.12
CA LYS A 79 -8.10 -21.24 -5.08
C LYS A 79 -7.94 -22.54 -4.28
N GLY A 80 -8.89 -22.90 -3.42
CA GLY A 80 -8.89 -24.17 -2.69
C GLY A 80 -9.31 -25.38 -3.53
N LYS A 81 -9.65 -25.21 -4.82
CA LYS A 81 -10.13 -26.26 -5.72
C LYS A 81 -9.10 -26.75 -6.75
N HIS A 82 -7.84 -26.33 -6.67
CA HIS A 82 -6.76 -26.82 -7.53
C HIS A 82 -5.62 -27.45 -6.73
#